data_AF-A0A401FPA8-F1
#
_entry.id   AF-A0A401FPA8-F1
#
_cell.length_a   1.000
_cell.length_b   1.000
_cell.length_c   1.000
_cell.angle_alpha   90.00
_cell.angle_beta   90.00
_cell.angle_gamma   90.00
#
_symmetry.space_group_name_H-M   'P 1'
#
loop_
_entity.id
_entity.type
_entity.pdbx_description
1 polymer ?
#
loop_
_entity_poly.entity_id
_entity_poly.type
_entity_poly.pdbx_seq_one_letter_code
_entity_poly.pdbx_strand_id
1 'polypeptide(L)'
;MQQAQGSTNSKGKRLKKSRYITGFDGIRALAVAGVIIYHLLPYNLQGGYMGVPIFFAVSGYLITDLLLQEWEQNGRIDFIGFYIRRLKRLYPALVAMLIGTGAYITLFQRSLLANLRSIISTNLVYLYNWWEVGHGQSYFDRFNGESPFTHLWSLSIEGQYYLIWPLLLTAMIILIKRKKIIAWIMFTFALLSAGLMGVIYTGPDALNRVYYGTDTRMFSIILGVTLAIIWPATHLKAKISNRGRWTLNGLGIGAFAIMGWLYFTLAGQISLPTVVGCS
;
A
#
# COMPACT_ATOMS: atom_id res chain seq x y z
N MET A 1 24.49 43.54 -29.14
CA MET A 1 23.04 43.64 -28.87
C MET A 1 22.41 42.25 -28.98
N GLN A 2 21.78 41.80 -27.89
CA GLN A 2 20.68 40.81 -27.76
C GLN A 2 20.89 39.36 -28.29
N GLN A 3 21.04 38.38 -27.38
CA GLN A 3 20.00 37.50 -26.76
C GLN A 3 19.87 36.17 -27.55
N ALA A 4 20.38 35.04 -27.03
CA ALA A 4 19.75 34.14 -26.04
C ALA A 4 18.50 33.42 -26.57
N GLN A 5 18.61 32.09 -26.77
CA GLN A 5 17.76 31.09 -26.09
C GLN A 5 18.19 29.66 -26.45
N GLY A 6 18.83 29.00 -25.48
CA GLY A 6 19.05 27.57 -25.48
C GLY A 6 17.75 26.84 -25.15
N SER A 7 17.30 26.00 -26.07
CA SER A 7 16.27 24.98 -25.80
C SER A 7 16.98 23.73 -25.23
N THR A 8 17.29 23.74 -23.94
CA THR A 8 17.71 22.53 -23.22
C THR A 8 16.49 21.64 -23.01
N ASN A 9 16.23 20.75 -23.97
CA ASN A 9 15.22 19.71 -23.89
C ASN A 9 15.65 18.70 -22.80
N SER A 10 15.36 19.02 -21.53
CA SER A 10 15.73 18.21 -20.37
C SER A 10 14.79 17.00 -20.20
N LYS A 11 14.59 16.22 -21.26
CA LYS A 11 13.98 14.89 -21.11
C LYS A 11 14.98 14.02 -20.34
N GLY A 12 14.66 13.71 -19.08
CA GLY A 12 15.50 12.88 -18.21
C GLY A 12 15.92 11.61 -18.93
N LYS A 13 17.20 11.23 -18.80
CA LYS A 13 17.71 10.01 -19.44
C LYS A 13 16.94 8.81 -18.88
N ARG A 14 16.41 7.98 -19.79
CA ARG A 14 15.74 6.71 -19.47
C ARG A 14 16.70 5.85 -18.64
N LEU A 15 16.20 5.24 -17.55
CA LEU A 15 17.01 4.43 -16.63
C LEU A 15 17.90 3.47 -17.44
N LYS A 16 19.22 3.69 -17.44
CA LYS A 16 20.13 3.04 -18.40
C LYS A 16 20.29 1.53 -18.13
N LYS A 17 19.87 1.07 -16.94
CA LYS A 17 19.81 -0.35 -16.54
C LYS A 17 18.97 -0.54 -15.28
N SER A 18 17.64 -0.36 -15.35
CA SER A 18 16.76 -0.87 -14.29
C SER A 18 16.76 -2.39 -14.39
N ARG A 19 17.35 -3.07 -13.40
CA ARG A 19 17.18 -4.52 -13.28
C ARG A 19 15.72 -4.76 -12.90
N TYR A 20 14.90 -5.14 -13.87
CA TYR A 20 13.53 -5.55 -13.63
C TYR A 20 13.55 -6.89 -12.87
N ILE A 21 13.23 -6.88 -11.58
CA ILE A 21 13.16 -8.09 -10.76
C ILE A 21 11.72 -8.58 -10.84
N THR A 22 11.47 -9.54 -11.73
CA THR A 22 10.15 -10.18 -11.97
C THR A 22 9.52 -10.77 -10.70
N GLY A 23 10.33 -11.12 -9.69
CA GLY A 23 9.85 -11.68 -8.43
C GLY A 23 8.92 -10.76 -7.63
N PHE A 24 9.08 -9.44 -7.73
CA PHE A 24 8.24 -8.51 -6.95
C PHE A 24 6.81 -8.39 -7.48
N ASP A 25 6.61 -8.50 -8.79
CA ASP A 25 5.26 -8.56 -9.35
C ASP A 25 4.55 -9.85 -8.93
N GLY A 26 5.30 -10.96 -8.81
CA GLY A 26 4.80 -12.23 -8.27
C GLY A 26 4.35 -12.11 -6.81
N ILE A 27 5.15 -11.47 -5.94
CA ILE A 27 4.77 -11.25 -4.53
C ILE A 27 3.54 -10.35 -4.43
N ARG A 28 3.45 -9.29 -5.24
CA ARG A 28 2.25 -8.44 -5.28
C ARG A 28 1.02 -9.22 -5.73
N ALA A 29 1.15 -10.06 -6.75
CA ALA A 29 0.05 -10.90 -7.23
C ALA A 29 -0.40 -11.90 -6.16
N LEU A 30 0.54 -12.54 -5.45
CA LEU A 30 0.24 -13.44 -4.34
C LEU A 30 -0.45 -12.72 -3.18
N ALA A 31 0.00 -11.50 -2.84
CA ALA A 31 -0.64 -10.68 -1.81
C ALA A 31 -2.08 -10.33 -2.18
N VAL A 32 -2.32 -9.91 -3.42
CA VAL A 32 -3.68 -9.62 -3.93
C VAL A 32 -4.54 -10.88 -3.98
N ALA A 33 -3.98 -12.02 -4.42
CA ALA A 33 -4.69 -13.30 -4.42
C ALA A 33 -5.11 -13.72 -3.00
N GLY A 34 -4.23 -13.54 -2.01
CA GLY A 34 -4.55 -13.77 -0.60
C GLY A 34 -5.72 -12.91 -0.10
N VAL A 35 -5.77 -11.63 -0.49
CA VAL A 35 -6.88 -10.73 -0.16
C VAL A 35 -8.17 -11.17 -0.86
N ILE A 36 -8.12 -11.56 -2.14
CA ILE A 36 -9.30 -12.04 -2.87
C ILE A 36 -9.85 -13.30 -2.21
N ILE A 37 -8.99 -14.28 -1.90
CA ILE A 37 -9.41 -15.55 -1.29
C ILE A 37 -10.02 -15.31 0.09
N TYR A 38 -9.48 -14.37 0.89
CA TYR A 38 -10.08 -13.99 2.18
C TYR A 38 -11.52 -13.52 2.05
N HIS A 39 -11.84 -12.74 1.01
CA HIS A 39 -13.21 -12.25 0.80
C HIS A 39 -14.13 -13.32 0.20
N LEU A 40 -13.59 -14.25 -0.59
CA LEU A 40 -14.36 -15.35 -1.18
C LEU A 40 -14.62 -16.51 -0.20
N LEU A 41 -13.67 -16.79 0.70
CA LEU A 41 -13.70 -17.93 1.63
C LEU A 41 -13.21 -17.51 3.04
N PRO A 42 -13.95 -16.62 3.75
CA PRO A 42 -13.49 -16.04 5.01
C PRO A 42 -13.27 -17.08 6.13
N TYR A 43 -13.96 -18.23 6.07
CA TYR A 43 -13.84 -19.30 7.06
C TYR A 43 -12.60 -20.18 6.88
N ASN A 44 -12.05 -20.28 5.66
CA ASN A 44 -10.96 -21.20 5.34
C ASN A 44 -9.57 -20.55 5.41
N LEU A 45 -9.49 -19.22 5.33
CA LEU A 45 -8.23 -18.46 5.24
C LEU A 45 -8.29 -17.17 6.07
N GLN A 46 -8.52 -17.30 7.37
CA GLN A 46 -8.79 -16.19 8.29
C GLN A 46 -7.66 -15.13 8.34
N GLY A 47 -6.40 -15.51 8.05
CA GLY A 47 -5.26 -14.59 8.02
C GLY A 47 -5.06 -13.81 6.71
N GLY A 48 -5.96 -13.93 5.73
CA GLY A 48 -5.78 -13.27 4.42
C GLY A 48 -5.87 -11.73 4.44
N TYR A 49 -6.30 -11.12 5.55
CA TYR A 49 -6.14 -9.68 5.80
C TYR A 49 -4.66 -9.23 5.81
N MET A 50 -3.71 -10.14 6.07
CA MET A 50 -2.27 -9.84 6.01
C MET A 50 -1.79 -9.54 4.59
N GLY A 51 -2.56 -9.88 3.56
CA GLY A 51 -2.25 -9.54 2.18
C GLY A 51 -2.11 -8.03 1.95
N VAL A 52 -2.90 -7.22 2.65
CA VAL A 52 -2.83 -5.75 2.50
C VAL A 52 -1.53 -5.16 3.06
N PRO A 53 -1.09 -5.46 4.31
CA PRO A 53 0.23 -5.09 4.80
C PRO A 53 1.39 -5.49 3.89
N ILE A 54 1.35 -6.71 3.33
CA ILE A 54 2.40 -7.21 2.42
C ILE A 54 2.40 -6.39 1.12
N PHE A 55 1.23 -6.19 0.52
CA PHE A 55 1.06 -5.37 -0.67
C PHE A 55 1.62 -3.95 -0.46
N PHE A 56 1.29 -3.34 0.69
CA PHE A 56 1.79 -2.03 1.10
C PHE A 56 3.31 -1.99 1.29
N ALA A 57 3.89 -2.97 1.99
CA ALA A 57 5.33 -3.04 2.17
C ALA A 57 6.07 -3.20 0.83
N VAL A 58 5.57 -4.05 -0.06
CA VAL A 58 6.15 -4.24 -1.40
C VAL A 58 6.01 -2.99 -2.25
N SER A 59 4.86 -2.32 -2.25
CA SER A 59 4.68 -1.04 -2.95
C SER A 59 5.58 0.06 -2.38
N GLY A 60 5.71 0.14 -1.05
CA GLY A 60 6.64 1.04 -0.37
C GLY A 60 8.09 0.85 -0.85
N TYR A 61 8.55 -0.41 -0.87
CA TYR A 61 9.90 -0.76 -1.32
C TYR A 61 10.12 -0.40 -2.79
N LEU A 62 9.27 -0.87 -3.70
CA LEU A 62 9.46 -0.73 -5.14
C LEU A 62 9.43 0.72 -5.63
N ILE A 63 8.51 1.52 -5.11
CA ILE A 63 8.44 2.93 -5.49
C ILE A 63 9.65 3.69 -4.97
N THR A 64 10.03 3.45 -3.72
CA THR A 64 11.21 4.11 -3.13
C THR A 64 12.48 3.74 -3.87
N ASP A 65 12.68 2.47 -4.17
CA ASP A 65 13.83 1.98 -4.91
C ASP A 65 13.88 2.59 -6.33
N LEU A 66 12.74 2.65 -7.03
CA LEU A 66 12.65 3.30 -8.34
C LEU A 66 13.04 4.79 -8.28
N LEU A 67 12.53 5.53 -7.30
CA LEU A 67 12.82 6.96 -7.14
C LEU A 67 14.28 7.20 -6.75
N LEU A 68 14.85 6.37 -5.88
CA LEU A 68 16.27 6.43 -5.50
C LEU A 68 17.17 6.16 -6.71
N GLN A 69 16.84 5.15 -7.53
CA GLN A 69 17.57 4.86 -8.77
C GLN A 69 17.50 6.03 -9.76
N GLU A 70 16.34 6.66 -9.90
CA GLU A 70 16.17 7.83 -10.77
C GLU A 70 17.00 9.02 -10.26
N TRP A 71 16.99 9.27 -8.95
CA TRP A 71 17.81 10.30 -8.32
C TRP A 71 19.30 10.04 -8.51
N GLU A 72 19.78 8.81 -8.29
CA GLU A 72 21.20 8.45 -8.47
C GLU A 72 21.67 8.62 -9.91
N GLN A 73 20.81 8.34 -10.89
CA GLN A 73 21.18 8.40 -12.31
C GLN A 73 21.07 9.81 -12.91
N ASN A 74 20.05 10.57 -12.50
CA ASN A 74 19.69 11.84 -13.12
C ASN A 74 19.92 13.05 -12.21
N GLY A 75 20.23 12.86 -10.93
CA GLY A 75 20.34 13.92 -9.92
C GLY A 75 19.02 14.61 -9.58
N ARG A 76 17.90 14.14 -10.12
CA ARG A 76 16.55 14.68 -9.92
C ARG A 76 15.49 13.60 -10.20
N ILE A 77 14.32 13.77 -9.63
CA ILE A 77 13.14 12.92 -9.86
C ILE A 77 12.17 13.66 -10.80
N ASP A 78 11.73 13.01 -11.88
CA ASP A 78 10.67 13.50 -12.76
C ASP A 78 9.28 13.23 -12.16
N PHE A 79 8.80 14.18 -11.34
CA PHE A 79 7.49 14.11 -10.68
C PHE A 79 6.35 13.97 -11.67
N ILE A 80 6.35 14.79 -12.74
CA ILE A 80 5.26 14.82 -13.72
C ILE A 80 5.20 13.47 -14.45
N GLY A 81 6.34 12.99 -14.95
CA GLY A 81 6.40 11.69 -15.59
C GLY A 81 6.00 10.56 -14.65
N PHE A 82 6.41 10.62 -13.37
CA PHE A 82 6.00 9.65 -12.36
C PHE A 82 4.48 9.62 -12.18
N TYR A 83 3.85 10.76 -11.94
CA TYR A 83 2.40 10.85 -11.73
C TYR A 83 1.62 10.42 -12.97
N ILE A 84 2.02 10.84 -14.17
CA ILE A 84 1.36 10.43 -15.42
C ILE A 84 1.39 8.92 -15.60
N ARG A 85 2.53 8.26 -15.35
CA ARG A 85 2.65 6.80 -15.46
C ARG A 85 1.74 6.08 -14.46
N ARG A 86 1.61 6.61 -13.23
CA ARG A 86 0.74 6.02 -12.20
C ARG A 86 -0.73 6.23 -12.51
N LEU A 87 -1.12 7.43 -12.91
CA LEU A 87 -2.49 7.75 -13.33
C LEU A 87 -2.92 6.84 -14.49
N LYS A 88 -2.12 6.75 -15.57
CA LYS A 88 -2.43 5.88 -16.72
C LYS A 88 -2.55 4.39 -16.38
N ARG A 89 -1.93 3.95 -15.28
CA ARG A 89 -2.00 2.55 -14.82
C ARG A 89 -3.19 2.28 -13.90
N LEU A 90 -3.54 3.22 -13.02
CA LEU A 90 -4.51 2.99 -11.93
C LEU A 90 -5.91 3.54 -12.26
N TYR A 91 -5.98 4.74 -12.85
CA TYR A 91 -7.26 5.42 -13.07
C TYR A 91 -8.18 4.70 -14.06
N PRO A 92 -7.72 4.10 -15.17
CA PRO A 92 -8.64 3.44 -16.10
C PRO A 92 -9.44 2.32 -15.44
N ALA A 93 -8.78 1.47 -14.65
CA ALA A 93 -9.43 0.39 -13.91
C ALA A 93 -10.36 0.93 -12.81
N LEU A 94 -9.92 1.94 -12.07
CA LEU A 94 -10.74 2.60 -11.04
C LEU A 94 -12.02 3.19 -11.62
N VAL A 95 -11.91 3.98 -12.69
CA VAL A 95 -13.05 4.64 -13.34
C VAL A 95 -14.00 3.60 -13.94
N ALA A 96 -13.48 2.56 -14.59
CA ALA A 96 -14.31 1.47 -15.12
C ALA A 96 -15.09 0.76 -14.01
N MET A 97 -14.45 0.47 -12.88
CA MET A 97 -15.12 -0.10 -11.71
C MET A 97 -16.19 0.83 -11.14
N LEU A 98 -15.87 2.12 -10.92
CA LEU A 98 -16.82 3.09 -10.37
C LEU A 98 -18.06 3.25 -11.25
N ILE A 99 -17.87 3.33 -12.58
CA ILE A 99 -18.98 3.44 -13.53
C ILE A 99 -19.78 2.13 -13.58
N GLY A 100 -19.13 0.98 -13.72
CA GLY A 100 -19.80 -0.31 -13.84
C GLY A 100 -20.61 -0.66 -12.60
N THR A 101 -19.99 -0.57 -11.42
CA THR A 101 -20.64 -0.82 -10.14
C THR A 101 -21.69 0.25 -9.83
N GLY A 102 -21.42 1.52 -10.15
CA GLY A 102 -22.39 2.61 -9.97
C GLY A 102 -23.63 2.43 -10.86
N ALA A 103 -23.47 1.99 -12.11
CA ALA A 103 -24.57 1.64 -13.01
C ALA A 103 -25.37 0.45 -12.46
N TYR A 104 -24.70 -0.60 -12.00
CA TYR A 104 -25.35 -1.75 -11.39
C TYR A 104 -26.19 -1.36 -10.15
N ILE A 105 -25.62 -0.57 -9.24
CA ILE A 105 -26.34 -0.07 -8.05
C ILE A 105 -27.56 0.75 -8.45
N THR A 106 -27.41 1.63 -9.45
CA THR A 106 -28.50 2.49 -9.93
C THR A 106 -29.66 1.70 -10.54
N LEU A 107 -29.35 0.62 -11.26
CA LEU A 107 -30.35 -0.20 -11.95
C LEU A 107 -31.00 -1.24 -11.02
N PHE A 108 -30.26 -1.85 -10.10
CA PHE A 108 -30.70 -3.04 -9.37
C PHE A 108 -30.74 -2.89 -7.85
N GLN A 109 -30.04 -1.93 -7.24
CA GLN A 109 -29.89 -1.81 -5.77
C GLN A 109 -30.11 -0.37 -5.28
N ARG A 110 -31.36 0.10 -5.37
CA ARG A 110 -31.71 1.49 -5.00
C ARG A 110 -31.45 1.85 -3.54
N SER A 111 -31.39 0.88 -2.63
CA SER A 111 -31.04 1.10 -1.21
C SER A 111 -29.60 1.58 -1.02
N LEU A 112 -28.68 1.20 -1.90
CA LEU A 112 -27.26 1.58 -1.87
C LEU A 112 -26.95 2.87 -2.64
N LEU A 113 -27.97 3.54 -3.20
CA LEU A 113 -27.79 4.85 -3.86
C LEU A 113 -27.44 5.95 -2.87
N ALA A 114 -27.89 5.80 -1.62
CA ALA A 114 -27.50 6.70 -0.55
C ALA A 114 -25.97 6.69 -0.42
N ASN A 115 -25.36 7.86 -0.58
CA ASN A 115 -23.91 8.09 -0.56
C ASN A 115 -23.09 7.71 -1.81
N LEU A 116 -23.68 7.15 -2.87
CA LEU A 116 -22.93 6.74 -4.07
C LEU A 116 -22.08 7.89 -4.67
N ARG A 117 -22.63 9.11 -4.67
CA ARG A 117 -21.91 10.30 -5.13
C ARG A 117 -20.66 10.59 -4.30
N SER A 118 -20.77 10.49 -2.98
CA SER A 118 -19.67 10.71 -2.03
C SER A 118 -18.62 9.59 -2.16
N ILE A 119 -19.05 8.35 -2.34
CA ILE A 119 -18.16 7.20 -2.56
C ILE A 119 -17.34 7.41 -3.85
N ILE A 120 -18.00 7.79 -4.95
CA ILE A 120 -17.30 8.04 -6.22
C ILE A 120 -16.33 9.21 -6.09
N SER A 121 -16.78 10.35 -5.55
CA SER A 121 -15.94 11.55 -5.46
C SER A 121 -14.71 11.33 -4.58
N THR A 122 -14.89 10.71 -3.41
CA THR A 122 -13.80 10.42 -2.47
C THR A 122 -12.81 9.40 -3.03
N ASN A 123 -13.27 8.41 -3.80
CA ASN A 123 -12.37 7.45 -4.47
C ASN A 123 -11.52 8.10 -5.57
N LEU A 124 -12.10 9.01 -6.34
CA LEU A 124 -11.36 9.73 -7.39
C LEU A 124 -10.23 10.58 -6.82
N VAL A 125 -10.39 11.13 -5.61
CA VAL A 125 -9.35 11.94 -4.95
C VAL A 125 -8.53 11.17 -3.92
N TYR A 126 -8.66 9.84 -3.86
CA TYR A 126 -7.98 8.97 -2.89
C TYR A 126 -8.24 9.33 -1.41
N LEU A 127 -9.47 9.73 -1.06
CA LEU A 127 -9.91 10.01 0.31
C LEU A 127 -10.99 9.05 0.82
N TYR A 128 -11.31 7.99 0.06
CA TYR A 128 -12.38 7.05 0.41
C TYR A 128 -12.14 6.35 1.75
N ASN A 129 -10.89 6.05 2.10
CA ASN A 129 -10.57 5.42 3.39
C ASN A 129 -11.02 6.28 4.58
N TRP A 130 -10.89 7.62 4.51
CA TRP A 130 -11.35 8.52 5.56
C TRP A 130 -12.87 8.70 5.57
N TRP A 131 -13.50 8.64 4.39
CA TRP A 131 -14.95 8.60 4.29
C TRP A 131 -15.51 7.35 4.99
N GLU A 132 -14.88 6.20 4.79
CA GLU A 132 -15.23 4.92 5.42
C GLU A 132 -15.02 4.96 6.96
N VAL A 133 -14.02 5.69 7.47
CA VAL A 133 -13.86 5.90 8.92
C VAL A 133 -15.07 6.63 9.53
N GLY A 134 -15.65 7.60 8.81
CA GLY A 134 -16.76 8.42 9.32
C GLY A 134 -18.16 7.90 8.99
N HIS A 135 -18.29 7.04 7.98
CA HIS A 135 -19.59 6.59 7.44
C HIS A 135 -19.71 5.07 7.29
N GLY A 136 -18.62 4.33 7.51
CA GLY A 136 -18.64 2.88 7.47
C GLY A 136 -19.47 2.36 8.64
N GLN A 137 -20.52 1.59 8.32
CA GLN A 137 -21.05 0.59 9.25
C GLN A 137 -19.86 -0.26 9.74
N SER A 138 -19.90 -0.79 10.97
CA SER A 138 -18.83 -1.69 11.44
C SER A 138 -18.54 -2.72 10.34
N TYR A 139 -17.28 -2.87 9.92
CA TYR A 139 -16.87 -3.79 8.85
C TYR A 139 -17.39 -5.25 9.05
N PHE A 140 -17.87 -5.56 10.27
CA PHE A 140 -18.48 -6.82 10.67
C PHE A 140 -20.01 -6.85 10.72
N ASP A 141 -20.71 -5.73 10.57
CA ASP A 141 -22.18 -5.66 10.44
C ASP A 141 -22.60 -6.00 9.00
N ARG A 142 -22.23 -7.21 8.57
CA ARG A 142 -22.45 -7.76 7.22
C ARG A 142 -23.92 -8.03 6.87
N PHE A 143 -24.83 -7.81 7.83
CA PHE A 143 -26.25 -8.13 7.67
C PHE A 143 -27.02 -7.16 6.74
N ASN A 144 -26.45 -5.99 6.39
CA ASN A 144 -27.08 -5.01 5.50
C ASN A 144 -26.43 -4.87 4.11
N GLY A 145 -25.56 -5.80 3.72
CA GLY A 145 -24.86 -5.77 2.44
C GLY A 145 -23.60 -4.92 2.49
N GLU A 146 -22.45 -5.57 2.37
CA GLU A 146 -21.15 -4.91 2.32
C GLU A 146 -21.07 -4.02 1.06
N SER A 147 -20.58 -2.78 1.20
CA SER A 147 -20.40 -1.88 0.05
C SER A 147 -19.51 -2.56 -1.01
N PRO A 148 -19.92 -2.65 -2.29
CA PRO A 148 -19.08 -3.24 -3.34
C PRO A 148 -17.74 -2.49 -3.55
N PHE A 149 -17.58 -1.33 -2.92
CA PHE A 149 -16.40 -0.48 -2.98
C PHE A 149 -15.43 -0.66 -1.81
N THR A 150 -15.71 -1.54 -0.84
CA THR A 150 -14.91 -1.64 0.40
C THR A 150 -13.42 -1.71 0.10
N HIS A 151 -12.97 -2.57 -0.81
CA HIS A 151 -11.54 -2.73 -1.14
C HIS A 151 -10.79 -1.46 -1.56
N LEU A 152 -11.49 -0.42 -2.03
CA LEU A 152 -10.88 0.82 -2.53
C LEU A 152 -10.24 1.68 -1.41
N TRP A 153 -10.49 1.37 -0.14
CA TRP A 153 -9.80 2.02 0.98
C TRP A 153 -8.28 1.86 0.85
N SER A 154 -7.84 0.66 0.44
CA SER A 154 -6.43 0.32 0.31
C SER A 154 -5.78 1.07 -0.86
N LEU A 155 -6.53 1.20 -1.97
CA LEU A 155 -6.11 1.99 -3.14
C LEU A 155 -6.00 3.48 -2.80
N SER A 156 -6.88 4.01 -1.95
CA SER A 156 -6.80 5.39 -1.47
C SER A 156 -5.52 5.67 -0.68
N ILE A 157 -5.17 4.80 0.27
CA ILE A 157 -3.91 4.91 1.02
C ILE A 157 -2.71 4.82 0.07
N GLU A 158 -2.73 3.89 -0.87
CA GLU A 158 -1.66 3.75 -1.86
C GLU A 158 -1.55 4.99 -2.76
N GLY A 159 -2.68 5.57 -3.17
CA GLY A 159 -2.74 6.82 -3.95
C GLY A 159 -2.21 8.03 -3.18
N GLN A 160 -2.56 8.18 -1.90
CA GLN A 160 -2.01 9.21 -1.01
C GLN A 160 -0.48 9.08 -0.90
N TYR A 161 0.00 7.86 -0.68
CA TYR A 161 1.44 7.57 -0.66
C TYR A 161 2.10 7.96 -1.99
N TYR A 162 1.53 7.57 -3.13
CA TYR A 162 2.08 7.92 -4.44
C TYR A 162 2.15 9.42 -4.69
N LEU A 163 1.19 10.18 -4.20
CA LEU A 163 1.17 11.64 -4.35
C LEU A 163 2.26 12.30 -3.51
N ILE A 164 2.35 11.96 -2.23
CA ILE A 164 3.19 12.65 -1.24
C ILE A 164 4.65 12.19 -1.31
N TRP A 165 4.88 10.90 -1.54
CA TRP A 165 6.19 10.28 -1.34
C TRP A 165 7.32 10.83 -2.22
N PRO A 166 7.14 11.06 -3.55
CA PRO A 166 8.21 11.61 -4.38
C PRO A 166 8.73 12.95 -3.85
N LEU A 167 7.83 13.83 -3.43
CA LEU A 167 8.15 15.16 -2.88
C LEU A 167 8.90 15.02 -1.55
N LEU A 168 8.35 14.20 -0.65
CA LEU A 168 8.91 13.97 0.69
C LEU A 168 10.31 13.36 0.61
N LEU A 169 10.50 12.32 -0.22
CA LEU A 169 11.78 11.68 -0.43
C LEU A 169 12.80 12.65 -1.01
N THR A 170 12.41 13.46 -2.00
CA THR A 170 13.30 14.47 -2.60
C THR A 170 13.74 15.49 -1.55
N ALA A 171 12.82 16.01 -0.74
CA ALA A 171 13.13 16.93 0.34
C ALA A 171 14.10 16.31 1.36
N MET A 172 13.86 15.06 1.78
CA MET A 172 14.74 14.35 2.71
C MET A 172 16.15 14.15 2.13
N ILE A 173 16.27 13.78 0.85
CA ILE A 173 17.57 13.59 0.19
C ILE A 173 18.35 14.90 0.14
N ILE A 174 17.71 16.02 -0.18
CA ILE A 174 18.35 17.34 -0.29
C ILE A 174 18.75 17.89 1.08
N LEU A 175 17.86 17.79 2.07
CA LEU A 175 18.05 18.38 3.41
C LEU A 175 18.96 17.55 4.30
N ILE A 176 18.76 16.23 4.35
CA ILE A 176 19.45 15.34 5.30
C ILE A 176 20.75 14.80 4.70
N LYS A 177 20.77 14.53 3.38
CA LYS A 177 21.90 13.99 2.58
C LYS A 177 22.45 12.62 3.00
N ARG A 178 22.19 12.17 4.24
CA ARG A 178 22.66 10.90 4.81
C ARG A 178 21.55 9.85 4.78
N LYS A 179 21.62 8.91 3.83
CA LYS A 179 20.64 7.81 3.67
C LYS A 179 20.35 7.04 4.98
N LYS A 180 21.37 6.80 5.81
CA LYS A 180 21.19 6.12 7.11
C LYS A 180 20.27 6.88 8.06
N ILE A 181 20.37 8.21 8.09
CA ILE A 181 19.51 9.04 8.95
C ILE A 181 18.08 9.00 8.43
N ILE A 182 17.88 9.11 7.11
CA ILE A 182 16.56 9.00 6.49
C ILE A 182 15.94 7.64 6.83
N ALA A 183 16.70 6.55 6.72
CA ALA A 183 16.21 5.20 7.08
C ALA A 183 15.78 5.12 8.55
N TRP A 184 16.56 5.65 9.48
CA TRP A 184 16.20 5.66 10.90
C TRP A 184 14.96 6.51 11.18
N ILE A 185 14.84 7.69 10.57
CA ILE A 185 13.65 8.53 10.67
C ILE A 185 12.42 7.76 10.19
N MET A 186 12.50 7.13 9.02
CA MET A 186 11.39 6.34 8.49
C MET A 186 11.06 5.15 9.39
N PHE A 187 12.07 4.43 9.88
CA PHE A 187 11.85 3.32 10.82
C PHE A 187 11.14 3.78 12.11
N THR A 188 11.54 4.91 12.68
CA THR A 188 10.87 5.51 13.82
C THR A 188 9.43 5.89 13.48
N PHE A 189 9.15 6.47 12.32
CA PHE A 189 7.78 6.74 11.89
C PHE A 189 6.93 5.48 11.72
N ALA A 190 7.50 4.36 11.25
CA ALA A 190 6.78 3.09 11.20
C ALA A 190 6.42 2.61 12.62
N LEU A 191 7.34 2.68 13.57
CA LEU A 191 7.07 2.31 14.97
C LEU A 191 6.01 3.22 15.60
N LEU A 192 6.07 4.54 15.34
CA LEU A 192 5.07 5.49 15.83
C LEU A 192 3.69 5.21 15.23
N SER A 193 3.60 4.90 13.94
CA SER A 193 2.35 4.53 13.26
C SER A 193 1.75 3.23 13.83
N ALA A 194 2.58 2.21 14.07
CA ALA A 194 2.15 0.97 14.70
C ALA A 194 1.76 1.15 16.17
N GLY A 195 2.49 1.98 16.91
CA GLY A 195 2.17 2.35 18.29
C GLY A 195 0.85 3.12 18.38
N LEU A 196 0.64 4.07 17.46
CA LEU A 196 -0.61 4.83 17.35
C LEU A 196 -1.81 3.92 17.09
N MET A 197 -1.65 2.90 16.25
CA MET A 197 -2.64 1.84 16.05
C MET A 197 -3.02 1.15 17.38
N GLY A 198 -2.03 0.81 18.21
CA GLY A 198 -2.27 0.23 19.53
C GLY A 198 -2.96 1.17 20.51
N VAL A 199 -2.63 2.46 20.49
CA VAL A 199 -3.22 3.47 21.38
C VAL A 199 -4.66 3.82 21.00
N ILE A 200 -4.96 3.93 19.70
CA ILE A 200 -6.31 4.26 19.21
C ILE A 200 -7.26 3.06 19.34
N TYR A 201 -6.73 1.83 19.34
CA TYR A 201 -7.56 0.65 19.50
C TYR A 201 -8.06 0.52 20.95
N THR A 202 -9.25 1.05 21.21
CA THR A 202 -9.91 1.01 22.53
C THR A 202 -11.02 -0.04 22.63
N GLY A 203 -11.31 -0.78 21.56
CA GLY A 203 -12.37 -1.77 21.51
C GLY A 203 -12.93 -1.98 20.09
N PRO A 204 -13.98 -2.80 19.93
CA PRO A 204 -14.60 -3.10 18.63
C PRO A 204 -15.07 -1.85 17.87
N ASP A 205 -15.55 -0.81 18.56
CA ASP A 205 -16.04 0.42 17.93
C ASP A 205 -14.92 1.25 17.28
N ALA A 206 -13.69 1.15 17.80
CA ALA A 206 -12.52 1.82 17.25
C ALA A 206 -11.93 1.10 16.03
N LEU A 207 -12.46 -0.08 15.67
CA LEU A 207 -11.88 -0.96 14.67
C LEU A 207 -11.87 -0.34 13.28
N ASN A 208 -12.98 0.28 12.84
CA ASN A 208 -13.04 0.97 11.55
C ASN A 208 -11.98 2.09 11.46
N ARG A 209 -11.81 2.87 12.53
CA ARG A 209 -10.82 3.95 12.60
C ARG A 209 -9.39 3.47 12.46
N VAL A 210 -9.04 2.37 13.15
CA VAL A 210 -7.70 1.80 13.13
C VAL A 210 -7.44 1.03 11.83
N TYR A 211 -8.49 0.40 11.27
CA TYR A 211 -8.39 -0.43 10.08
C TYR A 211 -8.18 0.40 8.81
N TYR A 212 -8.96 1.48 8.63
CA TYR A 212 -8.93 2.34 7.44
C TYR A 212 -8.02 3.58 7.58
N GLY A 213 -7.57 3.90 8.80
CA GLY A 213 -6.71 5.05 9.08
C GLY A 213 -5.39 4.98 8.31
N THR A 214 -5.09 6.02 7.53
CA THR A 214 -3.79 6.12 6.85
C THR A 214 -2.67 6.16 7.88
N ASP A 215 -2.85 6.92 8.96
CA ASP A 215 -1.91 7.10 10.07
C ASP A 215 -1.59 5.81 10.84
N THR A 216 -2.55 4.90 10.98
CA THR A 216 -2.39 3.61 11.66
C THR A 216 -1.89 2.50 10.72
N ARG A 217 -2.07 2.64 9.40
CA ARG A 217 -1.67 1.62 8.40
C ARG A 217 -0.39 1.93 7.66
N MET A 218 0.08 3.18 7.68
CA MET A 218 1.26 3.61 6.93
C MET A 218 2.54 2.88 7.37
N PHE A 219 2.60 2.32 8.59
CA PHE A 219 3.75 1.54 9.05
C PHE A 219 4.17 0.45 8.04
N SER A 220 3.22 -0.22 7.38
CA SER A 220 3.51 -1.28 6.41
C SER A 220 4.26 -0.73 5.19
N ILE A 221 3.79 0.39 4.64
CA ILE A 221 4.44 1.09 3.52
C ILE A 221 5.83 1.58 3.95
N ILE A 222 5.92 2.20 5.13
CA ILE A 222 7.15 2.79 5.64
C ILE A 222 8.23 1.73 5.96
N LEU A 223 7.85 0.54 6.39
CA LEU A 223 8.80 -0.57 6.53
C LEU A 223 9.42 -0.94 5.19
N GLY A 224 8.61 -0.99 4.12
CA GLY A 224 9.08 -1.18 2.75
C GLY A 224 10.02 -0.06 2.28
N VAL A 225 9.65 1.19 2.53
CA VAL A 225 10.46 2.38 2.27
C VAL A 225 11.83 2.29 2.97
N THR A 226 11.82 1.97 4.26
CA THR A 226 13.02 1.85 5.09
C THR A 226 13.95 0.78 4.52
N LEU A 227 13.38 -0.37 4.15
CA LEU A 227 14.13 -1.47 3.53
C LEU A 227 14.74 -1.05 2.18
N ALA A 228 14.04 -0.29 1.34
CA ALA A 228 14.57 0.20 0.08
C ALA A 228 15.73 1.18 0.26
N ILE A 229 15.69 2.03 1.29
CA ILE A 229 16.77 2.98 1.57
C ILE A 229 18.02 2.25 2.09
N ILE A 230 17.85 1.24 2.96
CA ILE A 230 18.94 0.45 3.53
C ILE A 230 19.54 -0.50 2.48
N TRP A 231 18.68 -1.13 1.69
CA TRP A 231 19.05 -2.19 0.75
C TRP A 231 18.42 -1.97 -0.64
N PRO A 232 18.93 -1.01 -1.43
CA PRO A 232 18.44 -0.74 -2.78
C PRO A 232 18.67 -1.95 -3.70
N ALA A 233 17.74 -2.18 -4.64
CA ALA A 233 17.77 -3.34 -5.53
C ALA A 233 19.02 -3.36 -6.44
N THR A 234 19.57 -2.18 -6.75
CA THR A 234 20.82 -2.01 -7.52
C THR A 234 22.06 -2.48 -6.78
N HIS A 235 22.04 -2.46 -5.45
CA HIS A 235 23.15 -2.89 -4.59
C HIS A 235 23.10 -4.39 -4.25
N LEU A 236 22.05 -5.13 -4.67
CA LEU A 236 22.08 -6.59 -4.67
C LEU A 236 23.12 -7.09 -5.68
N LYS A 237 24.34 -7.29 -5.18
CA LYS A 237 25.47 -7.86 -5.93
C LYS A 237 25.03 -9.15 -6.64
N ALA A 238 25.36 -9.29 -7.91
CA ALA A 238 25.13 -10.53 -8.67
C ALA A 238 25.91 -11.73 -8.10
N LYS A 239 26.98 -11.46 -7.33
CA LYS A 239 27.72 -12.45 -6.54
C LYS A 239 27.52 -12.18 -5.05
N ILE A 240 26.49 -12.77 -4.47
CA ILE A 240 26.36 -12.90 -3.02
C ILE A 240 27.27 -14.06 -2.61
N SER A 241 28.02 -13.92 -1.51
CA SER A 241 28.79 -15.03 -0.93
C SER A 241 27.85 -16.22 -0.65
N ASN A 242 28.31 -17.47 -0.81
CA ASN A 242 27.47 -18.65 -0.57
C ASN A 242 26.78 -18.59 0.80
N ARG A 243 27.48 -18.15 1.86
CA ARG A 243 26.87 -17.95 3.19
C ARG A 243 25.78 -16.89 3.19
N GLY A 244 26.02 -15.75 2.53
CA GLY A 244 25.01 -14.69 2.41
C GLY A 244 23.78 -15.12 1.61
N ARG A 245 23.94 -15.98 0.60
CA ARG A 245 22.82 -16.53 -0.18
C ARG A 245 21.99 -17.50 0.66
N TRP A 246 22.64 -18.36 1.44
CA TRP A 246 21.95 -19.28 2.36
C TRP A 246 21.23 -18.56 3.50
N THR A 247 21.80 -17.50 4.07
CA THR A 247 21.11 -16.71 5.11
C THR A 247 19.93 -15.92 4.54
N LEU A 248 20.07 -15.30 3.37
CA LEU A 248 18.95 -14.62 2.68
C LEU A 248 17.84 -15.60 2.28
N ASN A 249 18.21 -16.78 1.76
CA ASN A 249 17.23 -17.81 1.42
C ASN A 249 16.55 -18.37 2.68
N GLY A 250 17.31 -18.62 3.76
CA GLY A 250 16.76 -19.10 5.02
C GLY A 250 15.84 -18.09 5.68
N LEU A 251 16.21 -16.81 5.69
CA LEU A 251 15.35 -15.72 6.15
C LEU A 251 14.11 -15.56 5.26
N GLY A 252 14.26 -15.65 3.94
CA GLY A 252 13.15 -15.55 3.00
C GLY A 252 12.16 -16.71 3.12
N ILE A 253 12.66 -17.95 3.19
CA ILE A 253 11.85 -19.15 3.40
C ILE A 253 11.22 -19.13 4.79
N GLY A 254 11.96 -18.72 5.83
CA GLY A 254 11.46 -18.56 7.18
C GLY A 254 10.35 -17.52 7.24
N ALA A 255 10.54 -16.35 6.65
CA ALA A 255 9.51 -15.31 6.56
C ALA A 255 8.29 -15.78 5.75
N PHE A 256 8.49 -16.53 4.67
CA PHE A 256 7.41 -17.07 3.84
C PHE A 256 6.65 -18.19 4.57
N ALA A 257 7.33 -19.06 5.31
CA ALA A 257 6.74 -20.11 6.11
C ALA A 257 6.00 -19.56 7.33
N ILE A 258 6.58 -18.57 8.03
CA ILE A 258 5.92 -17.84 9.11
C ILE A 258 4.69 -17.12 8.56
N MET A 259 4.80 -16.47 7.40
CA MET A 259 3.66 -15.83 6.75
C MET A 259 2.59 -16.87 6.41
N GLY A 260 2.92 -17.97 5.73
CA GLY A 260 1.99 -19.05 5.43
C GLY A 260 1.32 -19.61 6.68
N TRP A 261 2.08 -19.86 7.74
CA TRP A 261 1.57 -20.32 9.03
C TRP A 261 0.60 -19.31 9.64
N LEU A 262 0.99 -18.03 9.73
CA LEU A 262 0.16 -16.94 10.22
C LEU A 262 -1.13 -16.79 9.39
N TYR A 263 -1.12 -17.06 8.08
CA TYR A 263 -2.32 -17.02 7.23
C TYR A 263 -3.39 -18.04 7.65
N PHE A 264 -2.97 -19.18 8.23
CA PHE A 264 -3.85 -20.23 8.70
C PHE A 264 -4.11 -20.18 10.22
N THR A 265 -3.22 -19.57 11.01
CA THR A 265 -3.32 -19.58 12.49
C THR A 265 -3.78 -18.27 13.12
N LEU A 266 -3.61 -17.12 12.46
CA LEU A 266 -4.21 -15.89 12.96
C LEU A 266 -5.71 -15.95 12.74
N ALA A 267 -6.42 -16.17 13.85
CA ALA A 267 -7.85 -15.98 13.87
C ALA A 267 -8.16 -14.53 13.54
N GLY A 268 -8.84 -14.30 12.41
CA GLY A 268 -9.71 -13.13 12.31
C GLY A 268 -10.75 -13.29 13.42
N GLN A 269 -11.15 -12.19 14.08
CA GLN A 269 -12.06 -12.18 15.24
C GLN A 269 -13.46 -12.84 15.03
N ILE A 270 -13.67 -13.59 13.95
CA ILE A 270 -14.82 -14.47 13.72
C ILE A 270 -14.85 -15.64 14.74
N SER A 271 -13.79 -15.89 15.51
CA SER A 271 -13.74 -16.95 16.53
C SER A 271 -14.11 -16.51 17.96
N LEU A 272 -15.06 -15.59 18.12
CA LEU A 272 -15.84 -15.52 19.36
C LEU A 272 -17.31 -15.76 19.04
N PRO A 273 -17.75 -17.02 18.86
CA PRO A 273 -19.12 -17.33 19.24
C PRO A 273 -19.18 -17.04 20.74
N THR A 274 -19.90 -15.99 21.11
CA THR A 274 -20.39 -15.78 22.47
C THR A 274 -21.20 -17.01 22.87
N VAL A 275 -20.53 -18.00 23.46
CA VAL A 275 -21.14 -18.83 24.50
C VAL A 275 -21.12 -17.97 25.76
N VAL A 276 -21.98 -16.95 25.78
CA VAL A 276 -22.37 -16.24 27.00
C VAL A 276 -23.85 -16.55 27.17
N GLY A 277 -24.16 -17.22 28.27
CA GLY A 277 -25.37 -18.00 28.47
C GLY A 277 -26.66 -17.22 28.30
N CYS A 278 -27.58 -17.80 27.54
CA CYS A 278 -28.99 -17.80 27.90
C CYS A 278 -29.20 -18.93 28.90
N SER A 279 -29.31 -18.59 30.19
CA SER A 279 -30.04 -19.29 31.25
C SER A 279 -29.83 -18.54 32.56
#